data_AF-A0A2M8DZ85-F1
#
_entry.id   AF-A0A2M8DZ85-F1
#
_cell.length_a   1.000
_cell.length_b   1.000
_cell.length_c   1.000
_cell.angle_alpha   90.00
_cell.angle_beta   90.00
_cell.angle_gamma   90.00
#
_symmetry.space_group_name_H-M   'P 1'
#
loop_
_entity.id
_entity.type
_entity.pdbx_description
1 polymer ?
#
loop_
_entity_poly.entity_id
_entity_poly.type
_entity_poly.pdbx_seq_one_letter_code
_entity_poly.pdbx_strand_id
1 'polypeptide(L)'
;MEYRQLGGSDLRVSVLCLGTMTFGEQNSEQQAHAQLDKAVARGVNFIDTAEMYPVPARAATQGSSESHIGSWLKHQCRDQLIIASKIAGPSRGFDWIR
;
A
#
# COMPACT_ATOMS: atom_id res chain seq x y z
N MET A 1 -3.10 -3.83 -19.27
CA MET A 1 -3.88 -3.35 -18.11
C MET A 1 -4.97 -2.43 -18.60
N GLU A 2 -6.18 -2.53 -18.04
CA GLU A 2 -7.25 -1.55 -18.27
C GLU A 2 -7.21 -0.47 -17.18
N TYR A 3 -7.54 0.77 -17.56
CA TYR A 3 -7.57 1.92 -16.65
C TYR A 3 -8.92 2.63 -16.69
N ARG A 4 -9.44 2.99 -15.52
CA ARG A 4 -10.69 3.74 -15.35
C ARG A 4 -10.45 5.05 -14.61
N GLN A 5 -11.26 6.05 -14.91
CA GLN A 5 -11.26 7.31 -14.19
C GLN A 5 -11.80 7.09 -12.77
N LEU A 6 -11.12 7.64 -11.76
CA LEU A 6 -11.54 7.53 -10.37
C LEU A 6 -12.56 8.64 -10.03
N GLY A 7 -13.83 8.28 -10.03
CA GLY A 7 -14.92 9.25 -9.76
C GLY A 7 -14.89 10.42 -10.74
N GLY A 8 -15.06 11.64 -10.23
CA GLY A 8 -14.97 12.89 -11.02
C GLY A 8 -13.56 13.50 -11.08
N SER A 9 -12.51 12.77 -10.70
CA SER A 9 -11.13 13.28 -10.71
C SER A 9 -10.43 13.01 -12.03
N ASP A 10 -9.25 13.61 -12.25
CA ASP A 10 -8.41 13.33 -13.41
C ASP A 10 -7.54 12.05 -13.26
N LEU A 11 -7.67 11.35 -12.13
CA LEU A 11 -6.88 10.14 -11.87
C LEU A 11 -7.38 8.97 -12.72
N ARG A 12 -6.45 8.32 -13.43
CA ARG A 12 -6.69 7.05 -14.13
C ARG A 12 -6.03 5.92 -13.37
N VAL A 13 -6.84 5.11 -12.69
CA VAL A 13 -6.38 3.96 -11.90
C VAL A 13 -6.50 2.67 -12.71
N SER A 14 -5.58 1.74 -12.50
CA SER A 14 -5.71 0.37 -12.98
C SER A 14 -6.97 -0.27 -12.39
N VAL A 15 -7.71 -1.05 -13.19
CA VAL A 15 -8.95 -1.72 -12.71
C VAL A 15 -8.68 -2.75 -11.62
N LEU A 16 -7.43 -3.19 -11.48
CA LEU A 16 -6.93 -3.97 -10.36
C LEU A 16 -6.08 -3.07 -9.47
N CYS A 17 -6.35 -3.08 -8.16
CA CYS A 17 -5.56 -2.41 -7.13
C CYS A 17 -4.76 -3.45 -6.33
N LEU A 18 -3.49 -3.15 -6.02
CA LEU A 18 -2.67 -3.99 -5.16
C LEU A 18 -2.90 -3.60 -3.69
N GLY A 19 -3.56 -4.48 -2.93
CA GLY A 19 -3.63 -4.39 -1.48
C GLY A 19 -2.36 -4.91 -0.80
N THR A 20 -1.96 -4.29 0.31
CA THR A 20 -0.63 -4.52 0.92
C THR A 20 -0.66 -4.91 2.41
N MET A 21 -1.83 -5.25 2.96
CA MET A 21 -1.98 -5.46 4.41
C MET A 21 -1.13 -6.58 5.03
N THR A 22 -0.48 -7.43 4.24
CA THR A 22 0.39 -8.52 4.72
C THR A 22 1.87 -8.13 4.78
N PHE A 23 2.25 -6.96 4.25
CA PHE A 23 3.64 -6.51 4.14
C PHE A 23 4.18 -6.08 5.52
N GLY A 24 5.18 -6.78 6.02
CA GLY A 24 5.76 -6.57 7.35
C GLY A 24 5.22 -7.52 8.43
N GLU A 25 4.31 -8.44 8.08
CA GLU A 25 3.88 -9.53 8.99
C GLU A 25 4.06 -10.89 8.31
N GLN A 26 3.23 -11.22 7.31
CA GLN A 26 3.36 -12.48 6.58
C GLN A 26 4.39 -12.40 5.45
N ASN A 27 4.66 -11.19 4.95
CA ASN A 27 5.64 -10.95 3.91
C ASN A 27 6.80 -10.11 4.43
N SER A 28 8.03 -10.55 4.12
CA SER A 28 9.21 -9.71 4.31
C SER A 28 9.21 -8.52 3.35
N GLU A 29 10.03 -7.52 3.63
CA GLU A 29 10.23 -6.37 2.74
C GLU A 29 10.62 -6.79 1.31
N GLN A 30 11.52 -7.77 1.17
CA GLN A 30 11.92 -8.29 -0.14
C GLN A 30 10.73 -8.92 -0.90
N GLN A 31 9.87 -9.64 -0.20
CA GLN A 31 8.67 -10.23 -0.80
C GLN A 31 7.64 -9.16 -1.16
N ALA A 32 7.51 -8.11 -0.35
CA ALA A 32 6.69 -6.94 -0.65
C ALA A 32 7.18 -6.25 -1.94
N HIS A 33 8.49 -5.98 -2.05
CA HIS A 33 9.11 -5.39 -3.24
C HIS A 33 8.90 -6.26 -4.48
N ALA A 34 9.10 -7.58 -4.37
CA ALA A 34 8.87 -8.50 -5.49
C ALA A 34 7.41 -8.50 -5.97
N GLN A 35 6.45 -8.35 -5.07
CA GLN A 35 5.03 -8.21 -5.42
C GLN A 35 4.73 -6.86 -6.08
N LEU A 36 5.28 -5.77 -5.54
CA LEU A 36 5.17 -4.42 -6.10
C LEU A 36 5.74 -4.35 -7.52
N ASP A 37 6.97 -4.84 -7.71
CA ASP A 37 7.63 -4.92 -9.02
C ASP A 37 6.79 -5.72 -10.03
N LYS A 38 6.29 -6.89 -9.61
CA LYS A 38 5.46 -7.74 -10.46
C LYS A 38 4.15 -7.06 -10.83
N ALA A 39 3.50 -6.36 -9.90
CA ALA A 39 2.25 -5.66 -10.16
C ALA A 39 2.46 -4.50 -11.15
N VAL A 40 3.47 -3.66 -10.92
CA VAL A 40 3.81 -2.54 -11.80
C VAL A 40 4.25 -3.02 -13.19
N ALA A 41 5.04 -4.08 -13.28
CA ALA A 41 5.41 -4.69 -14.55
C ALA A 41 4.21 -5.22 -15.35
N ARG A 42 3.06 -5.48 -14.70
CA ARG A 42 1.79 -5.85 -15.33
C ARG A 42 0.85 -4.65 -15.55
N GLY A 43 1.32 -3.44 -15.29
CA GLY A 43 0.61 -2.18 -15.48
C GLY A 43 -0.26 -1.74 -14.31
N VAL A 44 -0.22 -2.41 -13.15
CA VAL A 44 -0.91 -1.89 -11.96
C VAL A 44 -0.26 -0.59 -11.55
N ASN A 45 -1.05 0.48 -11.40
CA ASN A 45 -0.57 1.77 -10.89
C ASN A 45 -1.24 2.18 -9.58
N PHE A 46 -2.25 1.43 -9.13
CA PHE A 46 -3.01 1.73 -7.93
C PHE A 46 -2.61 0.79 -6.78
N ILE A 47 -2.02 1.36 -5.73
CA ILE A 47 -1.50 0.64 -4.57
C ILE A 47 -2.21 1.16 -3.32
N ASP A 48 -2.75 0.24 -2.53
CA ASP A 48 -3.51 0.51 -1.32
C ASP A 48 -2.73 0.10 -0.07
N THR A 49 -2.67 0.99 0.92
CA THR A 49 -2.06 0.78 2.23
C THR A 49 -2.87 1.47 3.34
N ALA A 50 -2.40 1.42 4.58
CA ALA A 50 -2.98 2.12 5.72
C ALA A 50 -1.93 2.27 6.83
N GLU A 51 -2.06 3.28 7.68
CA GLU A 51 -1.15 3.45 8.83
C GLU A 51 -1.15 2.22 9.76
N MET A 52 -2.31 1.56 9.89
CA MET A 52 -2.45 0.42 10.80
C MET A 52 -1.84 -0.87 10.25
N TYR A 53 -1.53 -0.94 8.95
CA TYR A 53 -1.00 -2.15 8.34
C TYR A 53 0.42 -2.44 8.84
N PRO A 54 0.77 -3.72 9.02
CA PRO A 54 0.10 -4.94 8.53
C PRO A 54 -0.97 -5.53 9.47
N VAL A 55 -1.62 -6.61 9.03
CA VAL A 55 -2.57 -7.41 9.82
C VAL A 55 -2.03 -8.83 10.11
N PRO A 56 -2.31 -9.43 11.29
CA PRO A 56 -3.04 -8.85 12.43
C PRO A 56 -2.32 -7.62 13.02
N ALA A 57 -3.09 -6.57 13.32
CA ALA A 57 -2.54 -5.28 13.70
C ALA A 57 -2.00 -5.32 15.14
N ARG A 58 -0.76 -4.87 15.34
CA ARG A 58 -0.11 -4.77 16.65
C ARG A 58 0.90 -3.62 16.70
N ALA A 59 1.12 -3.06 17.89
CA ALA A 59 2.01 -1.93 18.12
C ALA A 59 3.41 -2.09 17.50
N ALA A 60 3.97 -3.31 17.59
CA ALA A 60 5.33 -3.57 17.13
C ALA A 60 5.51 -3.50 15.61
N THR A 61 4.45 -3.70 14.82
CA THR A 61 4.52 -3.77 13.36
C THR A 61 3.73 -2.67 12.66
N GLN A 62 2.98 -1.85 13.39
CA GLN A 62 2.25 -0.70 12.85
C GLN A 62 3.12 0.15 11.90
N GLY A 63 2.59 0.46 10.71
CA GLY A 63 3.28 1.27 9.70
C GLY A 63 4.34 0.52 8.90
N SER A 64 4.57 -0.77 9.16
CA SER A 64 5.59 -1.55 8.41
C SER A 64 5.24 -1.66 6.93
N SER A 65 3.96 -1.79 6.58
CA SER A 65 3.54 -1.83 5.18
C SER A 65 3.89 -0.53 4.44
N GLU A 66 3.57 0.63 5.04
CA GLU A 66 3.95 1.94 4.47
C GLU A 66 5.46 2.12 4.39
N SER A 67 6.21 1.63 5.37
CA SER A 67 7.67 1.68 5.38
C SER A 67 8.29 0.86 4.24
N HIS A 68 7.80 -0.36 4.01
CA HIS A 68 8.26 -1.22 2.91
C HIS A 68 7.88 -0.65 1.52
N ILE A 69 6.69 -0.07 1.39
CA ILE A 69 6.31 0.66 0.17
C ILE A 69 7.20 1.89 0.00
N GLY A 70 7.48 2.62 1.07
CA GLY A 70 8.31 3.82 1.07
C GLY A 70 9.75 3.56 0.66
N SER A 71 10.36 2.45 1.12
CA SER A 71 11.70 2.05 0.70
C SER A 71 11.72 1.66 -0.79
N TRP A 72 10.71 0.94 -1.26
CA TRP A 72 10.56 0.57 -2.68
C TRP A 72 10.39 1.81 -3.58
N LEU A 73 9.56 2.77 -3.18
CA LEU A 73 9.24 3.99 -3.95
C LEU A 73 10.46 4.87 -4.25
N LYS A 74 11.53 4.80 -3.44
CA LYS A 74 12.79 5.53 -3.67
C LYS A 74 13.44 5.18 -5.02
N HIS A 75 13.06 4.05 -5.62
CA HIS A 75 13.63 3.53 -6.85
C HIS A 75 12.64 3.54 -8.03
N GLN A 76 11.50 4.22 -7.89
CA GLN A 76 10.42 4.20 -8.88
C GLN A 76 10.15 5.58 -9.49
N CYS A 77 9.52 5.60 -10.66
CA CYS A 77 8.90 6.80 -11.21
C CYS A 77 7.62 7.13 -10.40
N ARG A 78 7.77 7.77 -9.24
CA ARG A 78 6.70 8.03 -8.27
C ARG A 78 5.43 8.63 -8.88
N ASP A 79 5.55 9.53 -9.86
CA ASP A 79 4.42 10.21 -10.50
C ASP A 79 3.52 9.29 -11.34
N GLN A 80 4.01 8.10 -11.71
CA GLN A 80 3.21 7.10 -12.42
C GLN A 80 2.35 6.25 -11.48
N LEU A 81 2.50 6.40 -10.16
CA LEU A 81 1.87 5.57 -9.16
C LEU A 81 0.85 6.37 -8.32
N ILE A 82 -0.29 5.74 -8.09
CA ILE A 82 -1.37 6.25 -7.24
C ILE A 82 -1.32 5.43 -5.95
N ILE A 83 -0.89 6.09 -4.87
CA ILE A 83 -0.78 5.48 -3.54
C ILE A 83 -1.94 6.00 -2.69
N ALA A 84 -2.82 5.10 -2.26
CA ALA A 84 -3.88 5.42 -1.32
C ALA A 84 -3.55 4.86 0.06
N SER A 85 -3.50 5.74 1.06
CA SER A 85 -3.40 5.34 2.48
C SER A 85 -4.70 5.68 3.21
N LYS A 86 -4.82 5.20 4.44
CA LYS A 86 -6.01 5.33 5.29
C LYS A 86 -5.58 5.71 6.71
N ILE A 87 -6.41 6.54 7.33
CA ILE A 87 -6.33 6.86 8.75
C ILE A 87 -7.28 5.94 9.52
N ALA A 88 -6.81 5.37 10.63
CA ALA A 88 -7.62 4.51 11.48
C ALA A 88 -8.69 5.33 12.20
N GLY A 89 -9.91 4.77 12.29
CA GLY A 89 -10.95 5.31 13.16
C GLY A 89 -10.72 4.92 14.63
N PRO A 90 -11.46 5.52 15.58
CA PRO A 90 -11.36 5.16 16.99
C PRO A 90 -11.72 3.68 17.22
N SER A 91 -10.85 2.94 17.91
CA SER A 91 -11.11 1.55 18.30
C SER A 91 -10.51 1.24 19.66
N ARG A 92 -11.21 0.43 20.47
CA ARG A 92 -10.65 -0.07 21.74
C ARG A 92 -9.49 -1.02 21.44
N GLY A 93 -8.33 -0.78 22.06
CA GLY A 93 -7.13 -1.63 21.92
C GLY A 93 -6.11 -1.17 20.86
N PHE A 94 -6.31 0.00 20.25
CA PHE A 94 -5.36 0.65 19.33
C PHE A 94 -4.79 1.96 19.90
N ASP A 95 -4.51 2.00 21.20
CA ASP A 95 -3.89 3.12 21.92
C ASP A 95 -2.45 3.44 21.46
N TRP A 96 -1.86 2.55 20.67
CA TRP A 96 -0.57 2.72 20.02
C TRP A 96 -0.66 3.31 18.61
N ILE A 97 -1.87 3.54 18.09
CA ILE A 97 -2.11 4.29 16.86
C ILE A 97 -2.49 5.73 17.22
N ARG A 98 -1.47 6.57 17.41
CA ARG A 98 -1.53 8.02 17.71
C ARG A 98 -2.27 8.41 18.99
#